data_AF-A0A9E5VZC8-F1
#
_entry.id   AF-A0A9E5VZC8-F1
#
_cell.length_a   1.000
_cell.length_b   1.000
_cell.length_c   1.000
_cell.angle_alpha   90.00
_cell.angle_beta   90.00
_cell.angle_gamma   90.00
#
_symmetry.space_group_name_H-M   'P 1'
#
loop_
_entity.id
_entity.type
_entity.pdbx_description
1 polymer ?
#
loop_
_entity_poly.entity_id
_entity_poly.type
_entity_poly.pdbx_seq_one_letter_code
_entity_poly.pdbx_strand_id
1 'polypeptide(L)' 'MIKRILIAHIPQCTNLIRRNSPTPADSFGITEQNAPRFTAFAVSEEKLLKQFTEENRSMYAYFVGKTPIELYSLSR' A
#
# COMPACT_ATOMS: atom_id res chain seq x y z
N MET A 1 -4.05 1.72 15.83
CA MET A 1 -5.23 2.62 15.69
C MET A 1 -5.32 3.11 14.25
N ILE A 2 -6.53 3.20 13.69
CA ILE A 2 -6.73 3.65 12.30
C ILE A 2 -6.69 5.19 12.23
N LYS A 3 -5.91 5.74 11.30
CA LYS A 3 -5.80 7.19 11.05
C LYS A 3 -5.64 7.47 9.56
N ARG A 4 -6.06 8.66 9.12
CA ARG A 4 -5.77 9.14 7.76
C ARG A 4 -4.25 9.27 7.58
N ILE A 5 -3.74 8.82 6.45
CA ILE A 5 -2.31 8.99 6.15
C ILE A 5 -2.02 10.44 5.71
N LEU A 6 -0.73 10.75 5.62
CA LEU A 6 -0.20 12.01 5.12
C LEU A 6 0.75 11.67 3.98
N ILE A 7 1.07 12.65 3.14
CA ILE A 7 2.05 12.48 2.04
C ILE A 7 3.37 11.91 2.57
N ALA A 8 3.83 12.37 3.74
CA ALA A 8 5.05 11.89 4.38
C ALA A 8 5.03 10.37 4.72
N HIS A 9 3.85 9.74 4.78
CA HIS A 9 3.72 8.31 5.04
C HIS A 9 3.76 7.46 3.76
N ILE A 10 3.72 8.05 2.56
CA ILE A 10 3.69 7.34 1.28
C ILE A 10 4.87 6.36 1.10
N PRO A 11 6.13 6.73 1.43
CA PRO A 11 7.25 5.78 1.30
C PRO A 11 7.10 4.56 2.22
N GLN A 12 6.67 4.78 3.46
CA GLN A 12 6.44 3.68 4.42
C GLN A 12 5.29 2.78 3.98
N CYS A 13 4.18 3.36 3.50
CA CYS A 13 3.03 2.61 3.03
C CYS A 13 3.35 1.82 1.74
N THR A 14 4.15 2.38 0.85
CA THR A 14 4.59 1.68 -0.37
C THR A 14 5.45 0.46 -0.01
N ASN A 15 6.41 0.63 0.90
CA ASN A 15 7.24 -0.48 1.38
C ASN A 15 6.41 -1.55 2.11
N LEU A 16 5.44 -1.13 2.90
CA LEU A 16 4.50 -2.02 3.58
C LEU A 16 3.76 -2.92 2.59
N ILE A 17 3.17 -2.36 1.53
CA ILE A 17 2.43 -3.14 0.53
C ILE A 17 3.35 -4.12 -0.21
N ARG A 18 4.58 -3.69 -0.52
CA ARG A 18 5.56 -4.52 -1.24
C ARG A 18 6.07 -5.70 -0.42
N ARG A 19 6.28 -5.51 0.89
CA ARG A 19 7.01 -6.49 1.74
C ARG A 19 6.15 -7.22 2.77
N ASN A 20 5.08 -6.59 3.25
CA ASN A 20 4.33 -7.01 4.43
C ASN A 20 2.84 -7.16 4.14
N SER A 21 2.46 -7.38 2.88
CA SER A 21 1.06 -7.64 2.55
C SER A 21 0.55 -8.85 3.36
N PRO A 22 -0.59 -8.73 4.07
CA PRO A 22 -1.17 -9.85 4.83
C PRO A 22 -1.59 -11.03 3.96
N THR A 23 -1.60 -10.84 2.64
CA THR A 23 -1.64 -11.89 1.63
C THR A 23 -0.24 -11.99 1.02
N PRO A 24 0.67 -12.83 1.55
CA PRO A 24 1.97 -13.03 0.95
C PRO A 24 1.76 -13.68 -0.42
N ALA A 25 2.27 -13.04 -1.47
CA ALA A 25 2.22 -13.57 -2.83
C ALA A 25 2.75 -15.02 -2.87
N ASP A 26 3.79 -15.29 -2.08
CA ASP A 26 4.45 -16.57 -1.93
C ASP A 26 3.53 -17.69 -1.42
N SER A 27 2.57 -17.38 -0.53
CA SER A 27 1.62 -18.37 0.00
C SER A 27 0.65 -18.89 -1.07
N PHE A 28 0.54 -18.18 -2.19
CA PHE A 28 -0.29 -18.56 -3.34
C PHE A 28 0.53 -18.85 -4.60
N GLY A 29 1.87 -18.93 -4.50
CA GLY A 29 2.76 -19.12 -5.65
C GLY A 29 2.70 -17.96 -6.66
N ILE A 30 2.26 -16.78 -6.24
CA ILE A 30 2.19 -15.58 -7.08
C ILE A 30 3.58 -14.97 -7.15
N THR A 31 4.10 -14.79 -8.36
CA THR A 31 5.39 -14.17 -8.64
C THR A 31 5.18 -12.95 -9.54
N GLU A 32 6.16 -12.04 -9.58
CA GLU A 32 6.10 -10.90 -10.49
C GLU A 32 6.00 -11.34 -11.97
N GLN A 33 6.59 -12.49 -12.33
CA GLN A 33 6.50 -13.05 -13.68
C GLN A 33 5.09 -13.54 -14.04
N ASN A 34 4.40 -14.22 -13.12
CA ASN A 34 3.10 -14.83 -13.42
C ASN A 34 1.91 -13.89 -13.15
N ALA A 35 2.06 -12.89 -12.28
CA ALA A 35 1.04 -11.92 -11.96
C ALA A 35 1.66 -10.52 -11.68
N PRO A 36 2.26 -9.87 -12.70
CA PRO A 36 2.92 -8.56 -12.54
C PRO A 36 1.98 -7.45 -12.06
N ARG A 37 0.67 -7.62 -12.24
CA ARG A 37 -0.36 -6.69 -11.77
C ARG A 37 -0.81 -6.93 -10.33
N PHE A 38 -0.30 -7.98 -9.67
CA PHE A 38 -0.59 -8.22 -8.26
C PHE A 38 -0.08 -7.05 -7.42
N THR A 39 -0.87 -6.63 -6.44
CA THR A 39 -0.68 -5.35 -5.74
C THR A 39 0.70 -5.21 -5.10
N ALA A 40 1.29 -6.30 -4.60
CA ALA A 40 2.64 -6.28 -4.02
C ALA A 40 3.73 -5.89 -5.04
N PHE A 41 3.54 -6.21 -6.33
CA PHE A 41 4.50 -5.93 -7.41
C PHE A 41 4.14 -4.65 -8.18
N ALA A 42 2.85 -4.33 -8.30
CA ALA A 42 2.35 -3.24 -9.12
C ALA A 42 2.32 -1.86 -8.43
N VAL A 43 2.74 -1.76 -7.16
CA VAL A 43 2.72 -0.51 -6.39
C VAL A 43 4.09 0.18 -6.42
N SER A 44 4.07 1.50 -6.63
CA SER A 44 5.23 2.39 -6.51
C SER A 44 4.88 3.64 -5.72
N GLU A 45 5.90 4.32 -5.19
CA GLU A 45 5.68 5.58 -4.46
C GLU A 45 5.00 6.61 -5.35
N GLU A 46 5.45 6.73 -6.60
CA GLU A 46 4.85 7.61 -7.60
C GLU A 46 3.36 7.30 -7.82
N LYS A 47 3.02 6.02 -8.00
CA LYS A 47 1.64 5.59 -8.24
C LYS A 47 0.76 5.80 -7.02
N LEU A 48 1.26 5.48 -5.82
CA LEU A 48 0.51 5.68 -4.58
C LEU A 48 0.34 7.17 -4.26
N LEU A 49 1.36 7.99 -4.56
CA LEU A 49 1.29 9.44 -4.44
C LEU A 49 0.24 10.01 -5.38
N LYS A 50 0.27 9.63 -6.66
CA LYS A 50 -0.74 10.02 -7.65
C LYS A 50 -2.16 9.66 -7.21
N GLN A 51 -2.37 8.45 -6.70
CA GLN A 51 -3.64 8.03 -6.15
C GLN A 51 -4.10 8.90 -4.97
N PHE A 52 -3.16 9.33 -4.12
CA PHE A 52 -3.44 10.17 -2.97
C PHE A 52 -3.74 11.63 -3.37
N THR A 53 -2.97 12.21 -4.31
CA THR A 53 -3.02 13.64 -4.63
C THR A 53 -3.91 13.97 -5.83
N GLU A 54 -3.80 13.23 -6.94
CA GLU A 54 -4.53 13.50 -8.17
C GLU A 54 -5.89 12.83 -8.16
N GLU A 55 -5.93 11.54 -7.82
CA GLU A 55 -7.18 10.78 -7.77
C GLU A 55 -8.00 11.04 -6.49
N ASN A 56 -7.44 11.80 -5.54
CA ASN A 56 -8.07 12.17 -4.27
C ASN A 56 -8.65 10.97 -3.51
N ARG A 57 -7.98 9.82 -3.57
CA ARG A 57 -8.41 8.62 -2.84
C ARG A 57 -8.29 8.85 -1.34
N SER A 58 -9.33 8.47 -0.62
CA SER A 58 -9.30 8.50 0.84
C SER A 58 -8.47 7.31 1.35
N MET A 59 -7.31 7.62 1.91
CA MET A 59 -6.37 6.62 2.40
C MET A 59 -6.17 6.69 3.92
N TYR A 60 -6.26 5.54 4.57
CA TYR A 60 -6.10 5.35 6.00
C TYR A 60 -5.11 4.23 6.27
N ALA A 61 -4.43 4.27 7.41
CA ALA A 61 -3.58 3.18 7.85
C ALA A 61 -3.85 2.82 9.31
N TYR A 62 -3.66 1.56 9.66
CA TYR A 62 -3.58 1.14 11.05
C TYR A 62 -2.14 1.38 11.54
N PHE A 63 -1.99 2.23 12.55
CA PHE A 63 -0.71 2.58 13.15
C PHE A 63 -0.46 1.83 14.47
N VAL A 64 0.76 1.32 14.62
CA VAL A 64 1.35 0.93 15.91
C VAL A 64 2.45 1.94 16.22
N GLY A 65 2.21 2.80 17.21
CA GLY A 65 3.05 3.97 17.45
C GLY A 65 3.05 4.92 16.25
N LYS A 66 4.22 5.14 15.65
CA LYS A 66 4.40 5.97 14.43
C LYS A 66 4.48 5.14 13.14
N THR A 67 4.40 3.81 13.22
CA THR A 67 4.61 2.92 12.09
C THR A 67 3.27 2.45 11.53
N PRO A 68 2.99 2.66 10.23
CA PRO A 68 1.83 2.07 9.58
C PRO A 68 2.09 0.57 9.34
N ILE A 69 1.15 -0.29 9.73
CA ILE A 69 1.24 -1.75 9.55
C ILE A 69 0.18 -2.32 8.60
N GLU A 70 -0.84 -1.54 8.24
CA GLU A 70 -1.83 -1.90 7.23
C GLU A 70 -2.33 -0.64 6.55
N LEU A 71 -2.55 -0.67 5.23
CA LEU A 71 -3.07 0.44 4.43
C LEU A 71 -4.45 0.10 3.86
N TYR A 72 -5.40 1.02 4.02
CA TYR A 72 -6.71 1.01 3.40
C TYR A 72 -6.79 2.16 2.39
N SER A 73 -6.96 1.83 1.12
CA SER A 73 -7.21 2.81 0.04
C SER A 73 -8.63 2.62 -0.47
N LEU A 74 -9.49 3.62 -0.25
CA LEU A 74 -10.87 3.60 -0.68
C LEU A 74 -10.98 4.22 -2.08
N SER A 75 -11.36 3.41 -3.06
CA SER A 75 -11.83 3.89 -4.38
C SER A 75 -13.30 4.27 -4.29
N ARG A 76 -13.70 5.30 -5.05
CA ARG A 76 -15.11 5.56 -5.34
C ARG A 76 -15.66 4.53 -6.31
#